data_AF-A0A2V6YMC6-F1
#
_entry.id   AF-A0A2V6YMC6-F1
#
_cell.length_a   1.000
_cell.length_b   1.000
_cell.length_c   1.000
_cell.angle_alpha   90.00
_cell.angle_beta   90.00
_cell.angle_gamma   90.00
#
_symmetry.space_group_name_H-M   'P 1'
#
loop_
_entity.id
_entity.type
_entity.pdbx_description
1 polymer ?
#
loop_
_entity_poly.entity_id
_entity_poly.type
_entity_poly.pdbx_seq_one_letter_code
_entity_poly.pdbx_strand_id
1 'polypeptide(L)' 'MKRSTDRILTTHVGSLARPDDLVAVLRAKDRGQPYDRETYAKLVRGAVADVARRQTEAGVDVVTDGEQSKTTFFAYIVE' A
#
# COMPACT_ATOMS: atom_id res chain seq x y z
N MET A 1 3.26 -8.02 23.59
CA MET A 1 4.23 -7.46 22.62
C MET A 1 5.09 -8.61 22.11
N LYS A 2 5.09 -8.92 20.81
CA LYS A 2 6.00 -9.93 20.24
C LYS A 2 7.41 -9.34 20.20
N ARG A 3 8.37 -10.01 20.85
CA ARG A 3 9.77 -9.59 20.90
C ARG A 3 10.61 -10.68 20.25
N SER A 4 11.56 -10.29 19.41
CA SER A 4 12.57 -11.20 18.88
C SER A 4 13.72 -11.31 19.87
N THR A 5 14.18 -12.53 20.15
CA THR A 5 15.34 -12.82 21.01
C THR A 5 16.54 -13.32 20.21
N ASP A 6 16.32 -13.80 18.98
CA ASP A 6 17.33 -14.54 18.22
C ASP A 6 18.03 -13.66 17.17
N ARG A 7 17.33 -12.64 16.64
CA ARG A 7 17.89 -11.68 15.67
C ARG A 7 17.15 -10.34 15.63
N ILE A 8 17.76 -9.35 14.98
CA ILE A 8 17.11 -8.08 14.65
C ILE A 8 16.02 -8.33 13.60
N LEU A 9 14.82 -7.79 13.83
CA LEU A 9 13.72 -7.79 12.86
C LEU A 9 13.78 -6.52 12.01
N THR A 10 13.45 -6.67 10.73
CA THR A 10 13.48 -5.61 9.73
C THR A 10 12.08 -5.20 9.30
N THR A 11 11.92 -3.91 9.02
CA THR A 11 10.73 -3.33 8.41
C THR A 11 11.12 -2.05 7.66
N HIS A 12 10.16 -1.43 6.99
CA HIS A 12 10.32 -0.13 6.35
C HIS A 12 9.20 0.82 6.80
N VAL A 13 9.32 2.09 6.43
CA VAL A 13 8.48 3.17 6.98
C VAL A 13 7.04 3.21 6.46
N GLY A 14 6.67 2.39 5.47
CA GLY A 14 5.30 2.37 4.92
C GLY A 14 5.23 2.37 3.39
N SER A 15 5.13 3.55 2.75
CA SER A 15 4.82 3.68 1.32
C SER A 15 5.78 2.90 0.40
N LEU A 16 5.21 2.23 -0.60
CA LEU A 16 5.92 1.55 -1.68
C LEU A 16 5.43 2.05 -3.04
N ALA A 17 6.18 1.74 -4.10
CA ALA A 17 5.77 2.04 -5.48
C ALA A 17 4.42 1.41 -5.79
N ARG A 18 3.54 2.18 -6.46
CA ARG A 18 2.19 1.75 -6.84
C ARG A 18 2.17 1.36 -8.32
N PRO A 19 1.38 0.35 -8.71
CA PRO A 19 1.11 0.05 -10.11
C PRO A 19 0.50 1.25 -10.87
N ASP A 20 0.84 1.42 -12.15
CA ASP A 20 0.41 2.57 -12.96
C ASP A 20 -1.11 2.67 -13.11
N ASP A 21 -1.80 1.53 -13.19
CA ASP A 21 -3.27 1.45 -13.25
C ASP A 21 -3.92 1.98 -11.97
N LEU A 22 -3.37 1.64 -10.80
CA LEU A 22 -3.79 2.17 -9.51
C LEU A 22 -3.48 3.66 -9.37
N VAL A 23 -2.31 4.12 -9.85
CA VAL A 23 -1.95 5.54 -9.86
C VAL A 23 -2.95 6.37 -10.66
N ALA A 24 -3.43 5.87 -11.80
CA ALA A 24 -4.43 6.56 -12.62
C ALA A 24 -5.74 6.77 -11.84
N VAL A 25 -6.24 5.73 -11.16
CA VAL A 25 -7.47 5.80 -10.37
C VAL A 25 -7.31 6.71 -9.14
N LEU A 26 -6.18 6.62 -8.42
CA LEU A 26 -5.91 7.49 -7.27
C LEU A 26 -5.87 8.98 -7.67
N ARG A 27 -5.30 9.31 -8.82
CA ARG A 27 -5.29 10.67 -9.35
C ARG A 27 -6.68 11.19 -9.71
N ALA A 28 -7.55 10.32 -10.24
CA ALA A 28 -8.94 10.69 -10.51
C ALA A 28 -9.69 10.98 -9.21
N LYS A 29 -9.56 10.09 -8.21
CA LYS A 29 -10.13 10.26 -6.87
C LYS A 29 -9.66 11.56 -6.20
N ASP A 30 -8.36 11.84 -6.20
CA ASP A 30 -7.75 13.04 -5.61
C ASP A 30 -8.25 14.34 -6.24
N ARG A 31 -8.57 14.32 -7.54
CA ARG A 31 -9.15 15.46 -8.26
C ARG A 31 -10.67 15.55 -8.18
N GLY A 32 -11.34 14.71 -7.39
CA GLY A 32 -12.79 14.64 -7.33
C GLY A 32 -13.45 14.22 -8.65
N GLN A 33 -12.71 13.55 -9.54
CA GLN A 33 -13.22 13.06 -10.82
C GLN A 33 -13.95 11.73 -10.62
N PRO A 34 -14.95 11.41 -11.47
CA PRO A 34 -15.59 10.10 -11.44
C PRO A 34 -14.58 8.97 -11.64
N TYR A 35 -14.71 7.92 -10.83
CA TYR A 35 -13.94 6.68 -10.96
C TYR A 35 -14.82 5.50 -10.54
N ASP A 36 -14.52 4.31 -11.06
CA ASP A 36 -15.22 3.10 -10.65
C ASP A 36 -14.69 2.60 -9.29
N ARG A 37 -15.57 2.58 -8.29
CA ARG A 37 -15.26 2.14 -6.93
C ARG A 37 -14.96 0.65 -6.85
N GLU A 38 -15.58 -0.17 -7.68
CA GLU A 38 -15.34 -1.62 -7.68
C GLU A 38 -13.96 -1.92 -8.28
N THR A 39 -13.65 -1.33 -9.43
CA THR A 39 -12.31 -1.38 -10.03
C THR A 39 -11.24 -0.87 -9.05
N TYR A 40 -11.47 0.26 -8.38
CA TYR A 40 -10.56 0.78 -7.36
C TYR A 40 -10.29 -0.24 -6.24
N ALA A 41 -11.34 -0.83 -5.66
CA ALA A 41 -11.21 -1.81 -4.58
C ALA A 41 -10.44 -3.06 -5.04
N LYS A 42 -10.67 -3.51 -6.29
CA LYS A 42 -9.96 -4.65 -6.88
C LYS A 42 -8.47 -4.35 -7.08
N LEU A 43 -8.13 -3.18 -7.62
CA LEU A 43 -6.75 -2.74 -7.85
C LEU A 43 -5.99 -2.60 -6.53
N VAL A 44 -6.57 -1.96 -5.52
CA VAL A 44 -5.96 -1.85 -4.18
C VAL A 44 -5.68 -3.22 -3.59
N ARG A 45 -6.67 -4.14 -3.63
CA ARG A 45 -6.48 -5.50 -3.08
C ARG A 45 -5.34 -6.23 -3.80
N GLY A 46 -5.28 -6.14 -5.13
CA GLY A 46 -4.21 -6.75 -5.93
C GLY A 46 -2.84 -6.18 -5.60
N ALA A 47 -2.74 -4.84 -5.54
CA ALA A 47 -1.49 -4.14 -5.24
C ALA A 47 -0.98 -4.47 -3.83
N VAL A 48 -1.86 -4.48 -2.82
CA VAL A 48 -1.50 -4.87 -1.45
C VAL A 48 -0.99 -6.31 -1.39
N ALA A 49 -1.67 -7.24 -2.07
CA ALA A 49 -1.25 -8.64 -2.11
C ALA A 49 0.14 -8.79 -2.77
N ASP A 50 0.39 -8.09 -3.87
CA ASP A 50 1.68 -8.13 -4.56
C ASP A 50 2.81 -7.54 -3.71
N VAL A 51 2.63 -6.36 -3.12
CA VAL A 51 3.69 -5.75 -2.31
C VAL A 51 3.95 -6.53 -1.02
N ALA A 52 2.93 -7.14 -0.41
CA ALA A 52 3.13 -8.01 0.75
C ALA A 52 3.95 -9.25 0.36
N ARG A 53 3.63 -9.90 -0.75
CA ARG A 53 4.40 -11.03 -1.30
C ARG A 53 5.86 -10.63 -1.55
N ARG A 54 6.10 -9.52 -2.24
CA ARG A 54 7.45 -9.02 -2.55
C ARG A 54 8.26 -8.65 -1.32
N GLN A 55 7.63 -8.08 -0.30
CA GLN A 55 8.27 -7.80 0.99
C GLN A 55 8.72 -9.10 1.68
N THR A 56 7.86 -10.12 1.71
CA THR A 56 8.21 -11.43 2.27
C THR A 56 9.34 -12.09 1.49
N GLU A 57 9.31 -12.06 0.15
CA GLU A 57 10.39 -12.57 -0.70
C GLU A 57 11.71 -11.82 -0.49
N ALA A 58 11.66 -10.53 -0.17
CA ALA A 58 12.83 -9.72 0.16
C ALA A 58 13.33 -9.91 1.61
N GLY A 59 12.66 -10.71 2.44
CA GLY A 59 13.05 -10.98 3.83
C GLY A 59 12.62 -9.91 4.84
N VAL A 60 11.62 -9.07 4.50
CA VAL A 60 11.04 -8.11 5.46
C VAL A 60 10.22 -8.87 6.51
N ASP A 61 10.53 -8.64 7.79
CA ASP A 61 9.94 -9.40 8.91
C ASP A 61 8.56 -8.90 9.32
N VAL A 62 8.37 -7.59 9.31
CA VAL A 62 7.09 -6.94 9.58
C VAL A 62 6.69 -6.17 8.35
N VAL A 63 5.78 -6.77 7.56
CA VAL A 63 5.31 -6.21 6.31
C VAL A 63 4.22 -5.16 6.53
N THR A 64 4.06 -4.27 5.55
CA THR A 64 2.99 -3.27 5.51
C THR A 64 2.13 -3.43 4.25
N ASP A 65 1.00 -2.75 4.20
CA ASP A 65 0.17 -2.68 2.99
C ASP A 65 0.78 -1.80 1.88
N GLY A 66 1.96 -1.21 2.12
CA GLY A 66 2.66 -0.33 1.17
C GLY A 66 1.92 0.97 0.87
N GLU A 67 0.94 1.36 1.69
CA GLU A 67 0.06 2.51 1.48
C GLU A 67 -0.62 2.57 0.10
N GLN A 68 -0.89 1.41 -0.50
CA GLN A 68 -1.34 1.32 -1.89
C GLN A 68 -2.67 2.04 -2.16
N SER A 69 -3.50 2.24 -1.13
CA SER A 69 -4.79 2.96 -1.22
C SER A 69 -4.70 4.49 -1.05
N LYS A 70 -3.54 5.03 -0.66
CA LYS A 70 -3.38 6.45 -0.31
C LYS A 70 -2.69 7.23 -1.42
N THR A 71 -3.20 8.42 -1.73
CA THR A 71 -2.56 9.37 -2.66
C THR A 71 -1.42 10.14 -1.98
N THR A 72 -1.59 10.54 -0.71
CA THR A 72 -0.57 11.22 0.08
C THR A 72 -0.62 10.77 1.55
N PHE A 73 0.41 11.07 2.33
CA PHE A 73 0.49 10.72 3.76
C PHE A 73 -0.51 11.48 4.65
N PHE A 74 -1.19 12.51 4.14
CA PHE A 74 -2.09 13.36 4.92
C PHE A 74 -3.52 13.39 4.36
N ALA A 75 -3.69 13.40 3.03
CA ALA A 75 -5.00 13.59 2.41
C ALA A 75 -6.04 12.58 2.90
N TYR A 76 -5.65 11.32 3.14
CA TYR A 76 -6.57 10.28 3.60
C TYR A 76 -7.20 10.54 4.98
N ILE A 77 -6.66 11.47 5.77
CA ILE A 77 -7.19 11.85 7.09
C ILE A 77 -8.41 12.78 6.94
N VAL A 78 -8.46 13.56 5.86
CA VAL A 78 -9.47 14.59 5.62
C VAL A 78 -10.53 14.20 4.58
N GLU A 79 -10.36 13.03 3.93
CA GLU A 79 -11.26 12.47 2.92
C GLU A 79 -12.54 11.82 3.50
#